data_AF-A0A558AX87-F1
#
_entry.id   AF-A0A558AX87-F1
#
_cell.length_a   1.000
_cell.length_b   1.000
_cell.length_c   1.000
_cell.angle_alpha   90.00
_cell.angle_beta   90.00
_cell.angle_gamma   90.00
#
_symmetry.space_group_name_H-M   'P 1'
#
loop_
_entity.id
_entity.type
_entity.pdbx_description
1 polymer ?
#
loop_
_entity_poly.entity_id
_entity_poly.type
_entity_poly.pdbx_seq_one_letter_code
_entity_poly.pdbx_strand_id
1 'polypeptide(L)'
;MVISIENKLEDIIKVPHLFEIILNEDINQTIFEEFDINQTKRTLGNYRHQLVTVISVRKEMDGYYGLFKHHGDIVGWTRISESIYVYPKKLESVKVNLETFKTHPFNREIGINRDMVLALKDRLLTSKSFVEVGGEKLEMLFRKGKLQGYVRTSDLYKGVEMDEPYYVDPDSNRYRDSNFDIELPIREEGFTAHIRMYFPDMDIVKLQQGNRSFWMSAHEVDYDFDSETLQAPAVTEDAKQYFMEERARVKSIMDALLRRQIQLENDSERYKNRLERIEIRYKNLKESKLGKLQVGIWERMKRRRK
;
A
#
# COMPACT_ATOMS: atom_id res chain seq x y z
N MET A 1 5.18 -23.89 -10.37
CA MET A 1 4.23 -24.24 -9.30
C MET A 1 3.68 -22.91 -8.79
N VAL A 2 2.42 -22.58 -9.07
CA VAL A 2 1.83 -21.32 -8.62
C VAL A 2 1.66 -21.43 -7.11
N ILE A 3 2.33 -20.58 -6.33
CA ILE A 3 2.07 -20.51 -4.89
C ILE A 3 0.68 -19.89 -4.75
N SER A 4 -0.32 -20.72 -4.46
CA SER A 4 -1.67 -20.25 -4.11
C SER A 4 -1.57 -19.30 -2.92
N ILE A 5 -2.31 -18.20 -2.94
CA ILE A 5 -2.39 -17.27 -1.80
C ILE A 5 -2.81 -18.00 -0.53
N GLU A 6 -3.57 -19.08 -0.64
CA GLU A 6 -3.98 -19.93 0.49
C GLU A 6 -2.78 -20.50 1.26
N ASN A 7 -1.73 -20.94 0.57
CA ASN A 7 -0.51 -21.46 1.21
C ASN A 7 0.15 -20.36 2.05
N LYS A 8 0.21 -19.13 1.50
CA LYS A 8 0.75 -17.97 2.23
C LYS A 8 -0.12 -17.63 3.43
N LEU A 9 -1.44 -17.63 3.28
CA LEU A 9 -2.38 -17.37 4.38
C LEU A 9 -2.26 -18.41 5.50
N GLU A 10 -2.03 -19.68 5.15
CA GLU A 10 -1.84 -20.74 6.14
C GLU A 10 -0.56 -20.56 6.96
N ASP A 11 0.52 -20.08 6.33
CA ASP A 11 1.75 -19.72 7.03
C ASP A 11 1.58 -18.45 7.89
N ILE A 12 0.83 -17.45 7.39
CA ILE A 12 0.52 -16.23 8.13
C ILE A 12 -0.34 -16.52 9.37
N ILE A 13 -1.22 -17.52 9.34
CA ILE A 13 -1.96 -17.92 10.55
C ILE A 13 -1.02 -18.47 11.62
N LYS A 14 0.01 -19.23 11.23
CA LYS A 14 1.00 -19.80 12.18
C LYS A 14 1.90 -18.70 12.76
N VAL A 15 2.26 -17.72 11.94
CA VAL A 15 3.09 -16.58 12.33
C VAL A 15 2.37 -15.29 11.93
N PRO A 16 1.45 -14.77 12.77
CA PRO A 16 0.66 -13.59 12.44
C PRO A 16 1.53 -12.36 12.21
N HIS A 17 1.34 -11.74 11.05
CA HIS A 17 1.97 -10.48 10.68
C HIS A 17 1.12 -9.71 9.67
N LEU A 18 1.36 -8.41 9.56
CA LEU A 18 0.77 -7.58 8.51
C LEU A 18 1.37 -7.98 7.16
N PHE A 19 0.59 -7.90 6.11
CA PHE A 19 1.09 -8.09 4.75
C PHE A 19 0.26 -7.28 3.77
N GLU A 20 0.76 -7.12 2.54
CA GLU A 20 0.03 -6.42 1.49
C GLU A 20 -0.49 -7.42 0.46
N ILE A 21 -1.67 -7.12 -0.09
CA ILE A 21 -2.25 -7.86 -1.22
C ILE A 21 -2.81 -6.87 -2.24
N ILE A 22 -2.85 -7.29 -3.50
CA ILE A 22 -3.73 -6.68 -4.50
C ILE A 22 -5.05 -7.43 -4.39
N LEU A 23 -6.11 -6.74 -3.94
CA LEU A 23 -7.43 -7.34 -3.85
C LEU A 23 -7.94 -7.70 -5.24
N ASN A 24 -8.17 -8.97 -5.49
CA ASN A 24 -8.66 -9.45 -6.78
C ASN A 24 -9.77 -10.47 -6.57
N GLU A 25 -10.84 -10.06 -5.89
CA GLU A 25 -12.04 -10.89 -5.70
C GLU A 25 -13.23 -10.31 -6.48
N ASP A 26 -14.37 -11.01 -6.45
CA ASP A 26 -15.63 -10.53 -7.04
C ASP A 26 -16.02 -9.16 -6.47
N ILE A 27 -16.39 -8.23 -7.35
CA ILE A 27 -16.86 -6.88 -6.98
C ILE A 27 -18.09 -6.90 -6.07
N ASN A 28 -18.91 -7.95 -6.16
CA ASN A 28 -20.11 -8.15 -5.36
C ASN A 28 -19.83 -8.85 -4.04
N GLN A 29 -18.58 -9.29 -3.81
CA GLN A 29 -18.20 -9.92 -2.56
C GLN A 29 -18.44 -8.98 -1.38
N THR A 30 -18.96 -9.55 -0.29
CA THR A 30 -19.28 -8.82 0.91
C THR A 30 -18.03 -8.41 1.69
N ILE A 31 -18.05 -7.18 2.19
CA ILE A 31 -17.20 -6.70 3.26
C ILE A 31 -18.04 -6.68 4.54
N PHE A 32 -17.57 -7.37 5.56
CA PHE A 32 -18.17 -7.43 6.88
C PHE A 32 -17.55 -6.41 7.85
N GLU A 33 -18.26 -6.03 8.89
CA GLU A 33 -17.79 -5.06 9.90
C GLU A 33 -16.56 -5.56 10.67
N GLU A 34 -15.71 -4.64 11.13
CA GLU A 34 -14.41 -4.99 11.74
C GLU A 34 -14.54 -5.87 13.00
N PHE A 35 -15.60 -5.63 13.79
CA PHE A 35 -15.84 -6.27 15.08
C PHE A 35 -16.93 -7.37 15.03
N ASP A 36 -17.68 -7.46 13.94
CA ASP A 36 -18.72 -8.49 13.75
C ASP A 36 -18.77 -8.95 12.29
N ILE A 37 -18.24 -10.15 12.05
CA ILE A 37 -18.21 -10.75 10.71
C ILE A 37 -19.60 -11.16 10.21
N ASN A 38 -20.63 -11.18 11.07
CA ASN A 38 -22.00 -11.48 10.65
C ASN A 38 -22.71 -10.23 10.11
N GLN A 39 -22.16 -9.05 10.36
CA GLN A 39 -22.75 -7.79 9.91
C GLN A 39 -22.14 -7.37 8.57
N THR A 40 -22.98 -7.34 7.54
CA THR A 40 -22.60 -6.79 6.24
C THR A 40 -22.46 -5.28 6.31
N LYS A 41 -21.32 -4.77 5.83
CA LYS A 41 -21.02 -3.33 5.75
C LYS A 41 -21.29 -2.77 4.35
N ARG A 42 -20.70 -3.41 3.32
CA ARG A 42 -20.77 -2.98 1.89
C ARG A 42 -20.18 -4.06 0.98
N THR A 43 -20.14 -3.80 -0.33
CA THR A 43 -19.48 -4.67 -1.33
C THR A 43 -18.05 -4.24 -1.62
N LEU A 44 -17.25 -5.15 -2.20
CA LEU A 44 -15.82 -4.98 -2.48
C LEU A 44 -15.52 -4.06 -3.68
N GLY A 45 -16.51 -3.74 -4.52
CA GLY A 45 -16.30 -3.11 -5.83
C GLY A 45 -15.30 -1.94 -5.87
N ASN A 46 -15.31 -1.04 -4.88
CA ASN A 46 -14.39 0.11 -4.83
C ASN A 46 -12.94 -0.24 -4.48
N TYR A 47 -12.70 -1.45 -3.96
CA TYR A 47 -11.40 -1.93 -3.50
C TYR A 47 -10.79 -2.97 -4.42
N ARG A 48 -11.53 -3.43 -5.45
CA ARG A 48 -10.99 -4.35 -6.44
C ARG A 48 -9.78 -3.70 -7.15
N HIS A 49 -8.74 -4.50 -7.30
CA HIS A 49 -7.42 -4.17 -7.83
C HIS A 49 -6.64 -3.10 -7.04
N GLN A 50 -7.11 -2.73 -5.84
CA GLN A 50 -6.38 -1.83 -4.97
C GLN A 50 -5.35 -2.60 -4.14
N LEU A 51 -4.22 -1.93 -3.88
CA LEU A 51 -3.23 -2.38 -2.91
C LEU A 51 -3.78 -2.11 -1.49
N VAL A 52 -3.98 -3.17 -0.71
CA VAL A 52 -4.44 -3.07 0.67
C VAL A 52 -3.46 -3.74 1.62
N THR A 53 -3.47 -3.30 2.88
CA THR A 53 -2.75 -4.01 3.94
C THR A 53 -3.73 -4.88 4.70
N VAL A 54 -3.45 -6.18 4.77
CA VAL A 54 -4.16 -7.13 5.63
C VAL A 54 -3.56 -7.07 7.03
N ILE A 55 -4.45 -6.92 8.01
CA ILE A 55 -4.10 -6.73 9.43
C ILE A 55 -4.23 -8.05 10.20
N SER A 56 -5.22 -8.86 9.84
CA SER A 56 -5.50 -10.12 10.51
C SER A 56 -6.14 -11.09 9.53
N VAL A 57 -5.87 -12.37 9.74
CA VAL A 57 -6.42 -13.47 8.94
C VAL A 57 -7.15 -14.43 9.88
N ARG A 58 -8.31 -14.89 9.45
CA ARG A 58 -9.09 -15.95 10.11
C ARG A 58 -9.40 -17.05 9.11
N LYS A 59 -9.35 -18.29 9.55
CA LYS A 59 -9.80 -19.44 8.77
C LYS A 59 -11.17 -19.84 9.29
N GLU A 60 -12.16 -19.82 8.42
CA GLU A 60 -13.53 -20.27 8.67
C GLU A 60 -13.81 -21.51 7.80
N MET A 61 -14.98 -22.13 7.97
CA MET A 61 -15.33 -23.35 7.23
C MET A 61 -15.31 -23.18 5.70
N ASP A 62 -15.59 -21.97 5.21
CA ASP A 62 -15.73 -21.62 3.80
C ASP A 62 -14.50 -20.92 3.21
N GLY A 63 -13.41 -20.74 3.98
CA GLY A 63 -12.14 -20.22 3.46
C GLY A 63 -11.41 -19.27 4.41
N TYR A 64 -10.55 -18.44 3.84
CA TYR A 64 -9.77 -17.46 4.59
C TYR A 64 -10.42 -16.08 4.50
N TYR A 65 -10.51 -15.40 5.64
CA TYR A 65 -10.99 -14.04 5.76
C TYR A 65 -9.86 -13.13 6.21
N GLY A 66 -9.67 -12.01 5.51
CA GLY A 66 -8.71 -10.98 5.89
C GLY A 66 -9.40 -9.70 6.33
N LEU A 67 -9.03 -9.19 7.51
CA LEU A 67 -9.33 -7.82 7.92
C LEU A 67 -8.33 -6.90 7.24
N PHE A 68 -8.80 -5.98 6.41
CA PHE A 68 -7.89 -5.12 5.66
C PHE A 68 -8.12 -3.64 5.93
N LYS A 69 -7.06 -2.86 5.71
CA LYS A 69 -7.08 -1.40 5.69
C LYS A 69 -6.71 -0.87 4.31
N HIS A 70 -7.25 0.28 4.00
CA HIS A 70 -6.97 1.02 2.77
C HIS A 70 -6.78 2.50 3.10
N HIS A 71 -5.67 3.10 2.67
CA HIS A 71 -5.30 4.50 2.97
C HIS A 71 -5.34 4.90 4.46
N GLY A 72 -5.09 3.95 5.36
CA GLY A 72 -5.06 4.19 6.81
C GLY A 72 -6.35 3.87 7.54
N ASP A 73 -7.46 3.75 6.82
CA ASP A 73 -8.75 3.37 7.38
C ASP A 73 -8.94 1.86 7.34
N ILE A 74 -9.42 1.30 8.45
CA ILE A 74 -9.81 -0.11 8.51
C ILE A 74 -11.16 -0.23 7.82
N VAL A 75 -11.24 -1.15 6.86
CA VAL A 75 -12.38 -1.25 5.94
C VAL A 75 -13.36 -2.32 6.39
N GLY A 76 -12.85 -3.47 6.82
CA GLY A 76 -13.66 -4.63 7.22
C GLY A 76 -13.02 -5.97 6.85
N TRP A 77 -13.73 -7.04 7.14
CA TRP A 77 -13.35 -8.41 6.76
C TRP A 77 -13.87 -8.76 5.38
N THR A 78 -13.09 -9.47 4.59
CA THR A 78 -13.57 -10.06 3.33
C THR A 78 -12.86 -11.38 3.07
N ARG A 79 -13.47 -12.25 2.27
CA ARG A 79 -12.87 -13.53 1.89
C ARG A 79 -11.68 -13.28 0.95
N ILE A 80 -10.61 -14.04 1.12
CA ILE A 80 -9.40 -13.95 0.29
C ILE A 80 -9.22 -15.31 -0.39
N SER A 81 -9.32 -15.32 -1.72
CA SER A 81 -9.18 -16.52 -2.54
C SER A 81 -8.35 -16.27 -3.80
N GLU A 82 -8.62 -15.17 -4.51
CA GLU A 82 -8.02 -14.85 -5.81
C GLU A 82 -7.10 -13.62 -5.75
N SER A 83 -7.01 -12.97 -4.60
CA SER A 83 -6.10 -11.86 -4.37
C SER A 83 -4.64 -12.27 -4.56
N ILE A 84 -3.81 -11.29 -4.91
CA ILE A 84 -2.40 -11.51 -5.25
C ILE A 84 -1.55 -11.05 -4.07
N TYR A 85 -0.75 -11.97 -3.53
CA TYR A 85 0.18 -11.66 -2.46
C TYR A 85 1.28 -10.72 -2.95
N VAL A 86 1.58 -9.69 -2.16
CA VAL A 86 2.65 -8.73 -2.45
C VAL A 86 3.84 -9.07 -1.58
N TYR A 87 4.91 -9.51 -2.23
CA TYR A 87 6.16 -9.87 -1.58
C TYR A 87 6.92 -8.61 -1.20
N PRO A 88 7.21 -8.38 0.09
CA PRO A 88 8.06 -7.28 0.50
C PRO A 88 9.50 -7.56 0.07
N LYS A 89 10.23 -6.51 -0.29
CA LYS A 89 11.67 -6.60 -0.55
C LYS A 89 12.39 -5.36 -0.02
N LYS A 90 13.72 -5.39 -0.04
CA LYS A 90 14.54 -4.21 0.25
C LYS A 90 14.16 -3.07 -0.69
N LEU A 91 14.10 -1.86 -0.15
CA LEU A 91 13.86 -0.66 -0.93
C LEU A 91 15.05 -0.42 -1.87
N GLU A 92 14.75 -0.25 -3.14
CA GLU A 92 15.74 0.00 -4.19
C GLU A 92 15.32 1.20 -5.02
N SER A 93 16.28 2.03 -5.40
CA SER A 93 16.07 3.06 -6.42
C SER A 93 16.29 2.45 -7.80
N VAL A 94 15.36 2.66 -8.73
CA VAL A 94 15.41 2.03 -10.05
C VAL A 94 15.08 3.02 -11.16
N LYS A 95 15.63 2.75 -12.36
CA LYS A 95 15.22 3.36 -13.62
C LYS A 95 14.80 2.25 -14.58
N VAL A 96 13.89 2.55 -15.50
CA VAL A 96 13.38 1.55 -16.45
C VAL A 96 14.24 1.59 -17.71
N ASN A 97 14.73 0.43 -18.14
CA ASN A 97 15.37 0.26 -19.43
C ASN A 97 14.31 0.28 -20.54
N LEU A 98 14.13 1.44 -21.19
CA LEU A 98 13.13 1.58 -22.24
C LEU A 98 13.46 0.83 -23.53
N GLU A 99 14.69 0.37 -23.73
CA GLU A 99 15.09 -0.39 -24.92
C GLU A 99 14.51 -1.81 -24.88
N THR A 100 14.47 -2.43 -23.70
CA THR A 100 13.93 -3.78 -23.50
C THR A 100 12.49 -3.76 -23.00
N PHE A 101 12.05 -2.65 -22.40
CA PHE A 101 10.78 -2.54 -21.70
C PHE A 101 9.58 -2.86 -22.60
N LYS A 102 8.78 -3.83 -22.14
CA LYS A 102 7.46 -4.11 -22.68
C LYS A 102 6.43 -4.10 -21.55
N THR A 103 5.36 -3.34 -21.75
CA THR A 103 4.28 -3.26 -20.75
C THR A 103 3.65 -4.64 -20.55
N HIS A 104 3.72 -5.15 -19.33
CA HIS A 104 3.14 -6.44 -18.98
C HIS A 104 1.60 -6.35 -18.94
N PRO A 105 0.84 -7.31 -19.54
CA PRO A 105 -0.63 -7.29 -19.59
C PRO A 105 -1.31 -7.12 -18.23
N PHE A 106 -0.71 -7.68 -17.18
CA PHE A 106 -1.15 -7.54 -15.79
C PHE A 106 -1.46 -6.09 -15.37
N ASN A 107 -0.70 -5.11 -15.84
CA ASN A 107 -0.99 -3.69 -15.55
C ASN A 107 -2.41 -3.29 -15.99
N ARG A 108 -2.83 -3.74 -17.17
CA ARG A 108 -4.16 -3.44 -17.71
C ARG A 108 -5.25 -4.19 -16.96
N GLU A 109 -5.00 -5.45 -16.61
CA GLU A 109 -5.92 -6.31 -15.86
C GLU A 109 -6.31 -5.66 -14.52
N ILE A 110 -5.33 -5.10 -13.81
CA ILE A 110 -5.54 -4.40 -12.53
C ILE A 110 -5.94 -2.92 -12.68
N GLY A 111 -6.25 -2.45 -13.90
CA GLY A 111 -6.80 -1.11 -14.15
C GLY A 111 -5.78 0.02 -14.35
N ILE A 112 -4.49 -0.27 -14.54
CA ILE A 112 -3.48 0.72 -14.93
C ILE A 112 -3.54 0.91 -16.45
N ASN A 113 -4.43 1.80 -16.88
CA ASN A 113 -4.76 2.05 -18.30
C ASN A 113 -4.03 3.26 -18.92
N ARG A 114 -2.84 3.60 -18.43
CA ARG A 114 -2.07 4.75 -18.91
C ARG A 114 -0.86 4.30 -19.74
N ASP A 115 -0.31 5.22 -20.53
CA ASP A 115 0.94 4.99 -21.24
C ASP A 115 2.09 4.84 -20.24
N MET A 116 2.53 3.59 -20.06
CA MET A 116 3.59 3.23 -19.12
C MET A 116 4.96 3.72 -19.59
N VAL A 117 5.23 3.74 -20.90
CA VAL A 117 6.50 4.23 -21.43
C VAL A 117 6.65 5.71 -21.06
N LEU A 118 5.62 6.51 -21.33
CA LEU A 118 5.64 7.93 -20.98
C LEU A 118 5.68 8.18 -19.46
N ALA A 119 4.96 7.36 -18.68
CA ALA A 119 4.90 7.52 -17.23
C ALA A 119 6.24 7.22 -16.54
N LEU A 120 7.03 6.29 -17.09
CA LEU A 120 8.25 5.77 -16.48
C LEU A 120 9.53 6.39 -17.07
N LYS A 121 9.46 6.92 -18.30
CA LYS A 121 10.60 7.53 -19.00
C LYS A 121 11.30 8.58 -18.15
N ASP A 122 12.63 8.43 -18.04
CA ASP A 122 13.54 9.38 -17.40
C ASP A 122 13.18 9.68 -15.94
N ARG A 123 12.47 8.76 -15.27
CA ARG A 123 12.10 8.88 -13.86
C ARG A 123 12.98 8.00 -13.00
N LEU A 124 13.53 8.58 -11.94
CA LEU A 124 13.98 7.83 -10.78
C LEU A 124 12.75 7.36 -9.99
N LEU A 125 12.65 6.04 -9.81
CA LEU A 125 11.53 5.36 -9.17
C LEU A 125 12.03 4.58 -7.96
N THR A 126 11.11 4.18 -7.09
CA THR A 126 11.39 3.35 -5.94
C THR A 126 10.69 2.01 -6.12
N SER A 127 11.44 0.92 -6.03
CA SER A 127 10.90 -0.44 -5.98
C SER A 127 10.99 -0.95 -4.55
N LYS A 128 9.87 -1.33 -3.94
CA LYS A 128 9.79 -1.79 -2.54
C LYS A 128 9.14 -3.16 -2.34
N SER A 129 8.53 -3.68 -3.40
CA SER A 129 7.78 -4.93 -3.36
C SER A 129 7.66 -5.50 -4.76
N PHE A 130 7.34 -6.78 -4.86
CA PHE A 130 7.07 -7.46 -6.12
C PHE A 130 5.88 -8.40 -5.99
N VAL A 131 5.33 -8.80 -7.13
CA VAL A 131 4.30 -9.84 -7.24
C VAL A 131 4.77 -10.92 -8.20
N GLU A 132 4.21 -12.12 -8.05
CA GLU A 132 4.46 -13.22 -8.98
C GLU A 132 3.19 -13.47 -9.81
N VAL A 133 3.29 -13.25 -11.12
CA VAL A 133 2.16 -13.38 -12.06
C VAL A 133 2.61 -14.25 -13.22
N GLY A 134 1.93 -15.38 -13.45
CA GLY A 134 2.30 -16.30 -14.54
C GLY A 134 3.71 -16.88 -14.44
N GLY A 135 4.31 -16.91 -13.24
CA GLY A 135 5.71 -17.31 -13.03
C GLY A 135 6.75 -16.21 -13.26
N GLU A 136 6.32 -15.02 -13.68
CA GLU A 136 7.19 -13.85 -13.79
C GLU A 136 7.13 -13.01 -12.51
N LYS A 137 8.28 -12.49 -12.08
CA LYS A 137 8.38 -11.50 -11.01
C LYS A 137 8.21 -10.10 -11.59
N LEU A 138 7.17 -9.41 -11.12
CA LEU A 138 6.88 -8.03 -11.50
C LEU A 138 7.09 -7.12 -10.29
N GLU A 139 8.04 -6.21 -10.39
CA GLU A 139 8.34 -5.23 -9.36
C GLU A 139 7.36 -4.07 -9.39
N MET A 140 6.92 -3.66 -8.21
CA MET A 140 6.01 -2.55 -8.01
C MET A 140 6.79 -1.25 -7.94
N LEU A 141 6.62 -0.40 -8.94
CA LEU A 141 7.34 0.87 -9.04
C LEU A 141 6.54 2.01 -8.46
N PHE A 142 7.15 2.80 -7.60
CA PHE A 142 6.53 3.94 -6.93
C PHE A 142 7.25 5.24 -7.27
N ARG A 143 6.49 6.33 -7.30
CA ARG A 143 7.02 7.69 -7.39
C ARG A 143 6.32 8.56 -6.36
N LYS A 144 7.09 9.14 -5.42
CA LYS A 144 6.55 9.95 -4.30
C LYS A 144 5.39 9.23 -3.59
N GLY A 145 5.57 7.94 -3.32
CA GLY A 145 4.57 7.08 -2.66
C GLY A 145 3.39 6.61 -3.53
N LYS A 146 3.26 7.08 -4.79
CA LYS A 146 2.19 6.64 -5.69
C LYS A 146 2.67 5.50 -6.58
N LEU A 147 1.93 4.40 -6.60
CA LEU A 147 2.16 3.28 -7.52
C LEU A 147 2.10 3.78 -8.97
N GLN A 148 3.14 3.45 -9.74
CA GLN A 148 3.26 3.76 -11.15
C GLN A 148 2.95 2.55 -12.02
N GLY A 149 3.23 1.34 -11.53
CA GLY A 149 2.84 0.10 -12.17
C GLY A 149 3.83 -1.02 -11.88
N TYR A 150 3.70 -2.08 -12.66
CA TYR A 150 4.36 -3.37 -12.47
C TYR A 150 5.28 -3.63 -13.65
N VAL A 151 6.56 -3.81 -13.38
CA VAL A 151 7.61 -3.94 -14.41
C VAL A 151 8.44 -5.18 -14.14
N ARG A 152 8.85 -5.89 -15.18
CA ARG A 152 9.74 -7.05 -15.01
C ARG A 152 11.06 -6.60 -14.42
N THR A 153 11.60 -7.39 -13.51
CA THR A 153 12.94 -7.14 -12.94
C THR A 153 14.01 -6.98 -14.01
N SER A 154 13.93 -7.72 -15.13
CA SER A 154 14.88 -7.63 -16.24
C SER A 154 14.88 -6.30 -16.99
N ASP A 155 13.81 -5.51 -16.86
CA ASP A 155 13.65 -4.21 -17.53
C ASP A 155 14.05 -3.05 -16.60
N LEU A 156 14.74 -3.32 -15.49
CA LEU A 156 15.10 -2.34 -14.47
C LEU A 156 16.62 -2.22 -14.32
N TYR A 157 17.11 -0.99 -14.43
CA TYR A 157 18.41 -0.61 -13.91
C TYR A 157 18.29 -0.35 -12.41
N LYS A 158 19.11 -1.04 -11.62
CA LYS A 158 19.05 -0.99 -10.17
C LYS A 158 20.16 -0.12 -9.60
N GLY A 159 19.77 0.81 -8.74
CA GLY A 159 20.67 1.66 -7.98
C GLY A 159 21.11 0.98 -6.70
N VAL A 160 22.40 1.07 -6.40
CA VAL A 160 23.03 0.64 -5.16
C VAL A 160 23.19 1.85 -4.26
N GLU A 161 22.63 1.79 -3.06
CA GLU A 161 22.80 2.83 -2.05
C GLU A 161 24.18 2.72 -1.39
N MET A 162 24.83 3.87 -1.21
CA MET A 162 26.18 3.98 -0.67
C MET A 162 26.29 5.21 0.23
N ASP A 163 27.36 5.31 1.03
CA ASP A 163 27.68 6.53 1.77
C ASP A 163 29.19 6.70 1.91
N GLU A 164 29.85 6.94 0.77
CA GLU A 164 31.30 7.03 0.70
C GLU A 164 31.74 8.46 0.38
N PRO A 165 32.70 9.03 1.13
CA PRO A 165 33.23 10.36 0.83
C PRO A 165 34.04 10.32 -0.47
N TYR A 166 33.86 11.31 -1.33
CA TYR A 166 34.59 11.49 -2.57
C TYR A 166 34.94 12.97 -2.77
N TYR A 167 36.17 13.23 -3.24
CA TYR A 167 36.60 14.57 -3.60
C TYR A 167 36.30 14.82 -5.07
N VAL A 168 35.48 15.84 -5.34
CA VAL A 168 35.09 16.21 -6.70
C VAL A 168 36.01 17.32 -7.17
N ASP A 169 36.66 17.10 -8.31
CA ASP A 169 37.57 18.08 -8.90
C ASP A 169 36.80 19.31 -9.43
N PRO A 170 37.43 20.50 -9.48
CA PRO A 170 36.77 21.74 -9.90
C PRO A 170 36.19 21.66 -11.33
N ASP A 171 36.89 20.95 -12.21
CA ASP A 171 36.67 20.78 -13.64
C ASP A 171 35.87 19.52 -14.00
N SER A 172 35.44 18.71 -13.02
CA SER A 172 34.60 17.55 -13.31
C SER A 172 33.23 17.95 -13.87
N ASN A 173 32.77 17.21 -14.88
CA ASN A 173 31.42 17.36 -15.43
C ASN A 173 30.39 16.95 -14.37
N ARG A 174 29.42 17.82 -14.11
CA ARG A 174 28.37 17.56 -13.12
C ARG A 174 27.02 17.92 -13.68
N TYR A 175 26.01 17.13 -13.34
CA TYR A 175 24.68 17.28 -13.88
C TYR A 175 23.63 17.40 -12.79
N ARG A 176 22.58 18.17 -13.06
CA ARG A 176 21.46 18.36 -12.13
C ARG A 176 20.56 17.12 -12.07
N ASP A 177 20.47 16.37 -13.15
CA ASP A 177 19.61 15.20 -13.30
C ASP A 177 20.40 13.97 -13.78
N SER A 178 19.77 12.81 -13.60
CA SER A 178 20.33 11.50 -13.91
C SER A 178 20.35 11.13 -15.39
N ASN A 179 19.92 12.04 -16.27
CA ASN A 179 19.98 11.84 -17.73
C ASN A 179 21.04 12.72 -18.38
N PHE A 180 21.71 13.55 -17.58
CA PHE A 180 22.71 14.51 -18.03
C PHE A 180 22.14 15.58 -18.99
N ASP A 181 20.85 15.91 -18.83
CA ASP A 181 20.19 16.94 -19.68
C ASP A 181 20.65 18.36 -19.31
N ILE A 182 21.10 18.56 -18.06
CA ILE A 182 21.38 19.88 -17.49
C ILE A 182 22.71 19.84 -16.76
N GLU A 183 23.75 20.28 -17.46
CA GLU A 183 25.09 20.48 -16.92
C GLU A 183 25.11 21.63 -15.91
N LEU A 184 25.88 21.45 -14.84
CA LEU A 184 26.10 22.43 -13.79
C LEU A 184 27.36 23.25 -14.09
N PRO A 185 27.39 24.55 -13.73
CA PRO A 185 28.57 25.36 -13.93
C PRO A 185 29.81 24.77 -13.25
N ILE A 186 30.94 24.86 -13.95
CA ILE A 186 32.28 24.56 -13.42
C ILE A 186 32.52 25.38 -12.15
N ARG A 187 33.23 24.79 -11.19
CA ARG A 187 33.61 25.47 -9.94
C ARG A 187 35.07 25.88 -10.01
N GLU A 188 35.41 26.95 -9.30
CA GLU A 188 36.80 27.39 -9.14
C GLU A 188 37.59 26.46 -8.21
N GLU A 189 36.92 25.86 -7.23
CA GLU A 189 37.52 24.97 -6.25
C GLU A 189 36.79 23.62 -6.19
N GLY A 190 37.57 22.55 -6.04
CA GLY A 190 37.08 21.21 -5.78
C GLY A 190 36.50 21.09 -4.37
N PHE A 191 35.71 20.04 -4.13
CA PHE A 191 35.00 19.91 -2.87
C PHE A 191 34.66 18.46 -2.53
N THR A 192 34.55 18.17 -1.24
CA THR A 192 34.09 16.85 -0.78
C THR A 192 32.57 16.73 -0.89
N ALA A 193 32.12 15.62 -1.47
CA ALA A 193 30.75 15.16 -1.49
C ALA A 193 30.69 13.70 -1.01
N HIS A 194 29.49 13.18 -0.80
CA HIS A 194 29.28 11.76 -0.55
C HIS A 194 28.64 11.10 -1.76
N ILE A 195 29.21 9.98 -2.20
CA ILE A 195 28.56 9.04 -3.12
C ILE A 195 27.36 8.46 -2.38
N ARG A 196 26.16 8.71 -2.90
CA ARG A 196 24.90 8.26 -2.29
C ARG A 196 24.24 7.12 -3.05
N MET A 197 24.51 7.03 -4.34
CA MET A 197 23.87 6.05 -5.20
C MET A 197 24.71 5.80 -6.44
N TYR A 198 24.80 4.55 -6.86
CA TYR A 198 25.47 4.14 -8.08
C TYR A 198 24.53 3.25 -8.90
N PHE A 199 24.44 3.46 -10.21
CA PHE A 199 23.73 2.58 -11.14
C PHE A 199 24.75 1.89 -12.04
N PRO A 200 25.11 0.62 -11.75
CA PRO A 200 26.13 -0.10 -12.51
C PRO A 200 25.82 -0.19 -14.01
N ASP A 201 24.60 -0.58 -14.34
CA ASP A 201 24.18 -0.80 -15.73
C ASP A 201 24.11 0.50 -16.56
N MET A 202 24.09 1.66 -15.90
CA MET A 202 23.98 2.97 -16.55
C MET A 202 25.28 3.77 -16.46
N ASP A 203 26.28 3.30 -15.71
CA ASP A 203 27.54 4.01 -15.45
C ASP A 203 27.31 5.45 -14.93
N ILE A 204 26.34 5.61 -14.02
CA ILE A 204 26.04 6.90 -13.39
C ILE A 204 26.08 6.82 -11.88
N VAL A 205 26.55 7.90 -11.27
CA VAL A 205 26.66 8.04 -9.82
C VAL A 205 26.01 9.34 -9.35
N LYS A 206 25.32 9.27 -8.21
CA LYS A 206 24.72 10.40 -7.53
C LYS A 206 25.60 10.80 -6.35
N LEU A 207 26.00 12.06 -6.34
CA LEU A 207 26.73 12.66 -5.23
C LEU A 207 25.87 13.67 -4.48
N GLN A 208 26.17 13.84 -3.19
CA GLN A 208 25.48 14.78 -2.32
C GLN A 208 26.46 15.61 -1.49
N GLN A 209 26.29 16.94 -1.54
CA GLN A 209 26.99 17.90 -0.71
C GLN A 209 25.95 18.72 0.08
N GLY A 210 25.83 18.45 1.39
CA GLY A 210 24.77 19.04 2.22
C GLY A 210 23.37 18.74 1.66
N ASN A 211 22.61 19.77 1.32
CA ASN A 211 21.26 19.65 0.75
C ASN A 211 21.22 19.64 -0.79
N ARG A 212 22.38 19.70 -1.46
CA ARG A 212 22.47 19.68 -2.92
C ARG A 212 22.90 18.31 -3.40
N SER A 213 22.26 17.81 -4.45
CA SER A 213 22.66 16.59 -5.14
C SER A 213 22.93 16.86 -6.60
N PHE A 214 23.87 16.13 -7.17
CA PHE A 214 24.23 16.17 -8.59
C PHE A 214 24.64 14.77 -9.04
N TRP A 215 24.76 14.60 -10.35
CA TRP A 215 25.10 13.34 -10.99
C TRP A 215 26.37 13.50 -11.81
N MET A 216 27.14 12.41 -11.91
CA MET A 216 28.37 12.30 -12.69
C MET A 216 28.40 10.92 -13.36
N SER A 217 29.22 10.77 -14.40
CA SER A 217 29.54 9.45 -14.95
C SER A 217 30.39 8.68 -13.93
N ALA A 218 30.14 7.39 -13.72
CA ALA A 218 30.86 6.65 -12.68
C ALA A 218 32.34 6.42 -13.06
N HIS A 219 32.66 6.26 -14.35
CA HIS A 219 34.05 6.22 -14.82
C HIS A 219 34.85 7.53 -14.64
N GLU A 220 34.17 8.67 -14.45
CA GLU A 220 34.83 9.95 -14.12
C GLU A 220 35.12 10.09 -12.62
N VAL A 221 34.61 9.16 -11.81
CA VAL A 221 34.80 9.14 -10.36
C VAL A 221 35.91 8.13 -10.04
N ASP A 222 36.99 8.61 -9.45
CA ASP A 222 38.09 7.79 -8.92
C ASP A 222 37.65 7.05 -7.65
N TYR A 223 36.80 6.04 -7.84
CA TYR A 223 36.29 5.15 -6.81
C TYR A 223 36.15 3.73 -7.39
N ASP A 224 36.51 2.72 -6.60
CA ASP A 224 36.41 1.32 -7.01
C ASP A 224 34.96 0.82 -6.91
N PHE A 225 34.26 0.86 -8.04
CA PHE A 225 32.89 0.36 -8.15
C PHE A 225 32.79 -1.15 -8.41
N ASP A 226 33.92 -1.87 -8.53
CA ASP A 226 33.95 -3.28 -8.94
C ASP A 226 33.88 -4.27 -7.78
N SER A 227 33.68 -3.80 -6.54
CA SER A 227 33.52 -4.70 -5.39
C SER A 227 32.28 -5.61 -5.52
N GLU A 228 32.40 -6.89 -5.15
CA GLU A 228 31.30 -7.88 -5.19
C GLU A 228 30.03 -7.42 -4.45
N THR A 229 30.19 -6.51 -3.48
CA THR A 229 29.12 -5.88 -2.71
C THR A 229 28.25 -4.88 -3.50
N LEU A 230 28.70 -4.44 -4.68
CA LEU A 230 28.02 -3.45 -5.52
C LEU A 230 27.22 -4.08 -6.66
N GLN A 231 27.08 -5.41 -6.69
CA GLN A 231 26.16 -6.07 -7.60
C GLN A 231 24.70 -5.79 -7.23
N ALA A 232 23.86 -5.60 -8.25
CA ALA A 232 22.44 -5.40 -8.05
C ALA A 232 21.82 -6.58 -7.29
N PRO A 233 21.12 -6.35 -6.17
CA PRO A 233 20.60 -7.44 -5.36
C PRO A 233 19.52 -8.23 -6.12
N ALA A 234 19.55 -9.55 -5.94
CA ALA A 234 18.51 -10.44 -6.42
C ALA A 234 17.15 -10.05 -5.82
N VAL A 235 16.08 -10.21 -6.60
CA VAL A 235 14.72 -9.96 -6.11
C VAL A 235 14.27 -11.11 -5.24
N THR A 236 14.51 -10.94 -3.95
CA THR A 236 14.13 -11.89 -2.90
C THR A 236 13.23 -11.23 -1.89
N GLU A 237 12.36 -12.03 -1.27
CA GLU A 237 11.52 -11.59 -0.16
C GLU A 237 12.42 -11.16 1.02
N ASP A 238 12.24 -9.93 1.50
CA ASP A 238 12.91 -9.43 2.71
C ASP A 238 11.88 -9.20 3.82
N ALA A 239 11.53 -10.30 4.49
CA ALA A 239 10.59 -10.25 5.60
C ALA A 239 11.16 -9.49 6.81
N LYS A 240 12.49 -9.49 7.03
CA LYS A 240 13.11 -8.91 8.24
C LYS A 240 12.97 -7.40 8.28
N GLN A 241 13.29 -6.72 7.19
CA GLN A 241 13.14 -5.27 7.10
C GLN A 241 11.67 -4.87 7.22
N TYR A 242 10.78 -5.67 6.62
CA TYR A 242 9.35 -5.49 6.73
C TYR A 242 8.87 -5.56 8.20
N PHE A 243 9.26 -6.57 8.97
CA PHE A 243 8.88 -6.71 10.39
C PHE A 243 9.31 -5.51 11.25
N MET A 244 10.46 -4.90 10.96
CA MET A 244 10.92 -3.72 11.71
C MET A 244 10.05 -2.50 11.43
N GLU A 245 9.70 -2.25 10.16
CA GLU A 245 8.77 -1.19 9.79
C GLU A 245 7.34 -1.48 10.30
N GLU A 246 6.94 -2.75 10.31
CA GLU A 246 5.65 -3.22 10.75
C GLU A 246 5.36 -2.84 12.20
N ARG A 247 6.34 -3.03 13.10
CA ARG A 247 6.19 -2.69 14.53
C ARG A 247 5.80 -1.23 14.76
N ALA A 248 6.31 -0.30 13.94
CA ALA A 248 5.91 1.10 14.02
C ALA A 248 4.46 1.32 13.55
N ARG A 249 4.00 0.55 12.56
CA ARG A 249 2.63 0.62 12.02
C ARG A 249 1.59 -0.06 12.91
N VAL A 250 1.95 -1.12 13.64
CA VAL A 250 1.02 -1.86 14.51
C VAL A 250 0.42 -0.96 15.58
N LYS A 251 1.25 -0.10 16.20
CA LYS A 251 0.77 0.85 17.23
C LYS A 251 -0.35 1.76 16.70
N SER A 252 -0.15 2.35 15.52
CA SER A 252 -1.17 3.24 14.94
C SER A 252 -2.45 2.51 14.54
N ILE A 253 -2.34 1.24 14.11
CA ILE A 253 -3.50 0.39 13.83
C ILE A 253 -4.27 0.06 15.12
N MET A 254 -3.56 -0.31 16.20
CA MET A 254 -4.19 -0.55 17.51
C MET A 254 -4.91 0.69 18.01
N ASP A 255 -4.26 1.87 17.95
CA ASP A 255 -4.87 3.13 18.33
C ASP A 255 -6.13 3.44 17.49
N ALA A 256 -6.11 3.15 16.18
CA ALA A 256 -7.25 3.32 15.30
C ALA A 256 -8.41 2.36 15.65
N LEU A 257 -8.12 1.08 15.91
CA LEU A 257 -9.13 0.09 16.34
C LEU A 257 -9.76 0.49 17.67
N LEU A 258 -8.96 0.89 18.66
CA LEU A 258 -9.44 1.32 19.98
C LEU A 258 -10.32 2.56 19.87
N ARG A 259 -9.91 3.58 19.11
CA ARG A 259 -10.72 4.77 18.86
C ARG A 259 -12.05 4.42 18.21
N ARG A 260 -12.04 3.48 17.26
CA ARG A 260 -13.26 3.01 16.58
C ARG A 260 -14.19 2.27 17.54
N GLN A 261 -13.65 1.42 18.41
CA GLN A 261 -14.43 0.73 19.43
C GLN A 261 -15.09 1.72 20.41
N ILE A 262 -14.33 2.68 20.94
CA ILE A 262 -14.85 3.73 21.83
C ILE A 262 -15.96 4.53 21.13
N GLN A 263 -15.80 4.83 19.84
CA GLN A 263 -16.84 5.52 19.07
C GLN A 263 -18.12 4.69 18.97
N LEU A 264 -18.01 3.38 18.67
CA LEU A 264 -19.16 2.49 18.57
C LEU A 264 -19.89 2.32 19.91
N GLU A 265 -19.16 2.24 21.03
CA GLU A 265 -19.74 2.19 22.37
C GLU A 265 -20.52 3.48 22.68
N ASN A 266 -19.92 4.65 22.41
CA ASN A 266 -20.59 5.94 22.58
C ASN A 266 -21.85 6.08 21.71
N ASP A 267 -21.80 5.64 20.46
CA ASP A 267 -22.95 5.70 19.54
C ASP A 267 -24.06 4.74 19.99
N SER A 268 -23.71 3.56 20.51
CA SER A 268 -24.64 2.60 21.11
C SER A 268 -25.34 3.18 22.35
N GLU A 269 -24.60 3.80 23.26
CA GLU A 269 -25.16 4.49 24.43
C GLU A 269 -26.08 5.64 24.03
N ARG A 270 -25.68 6.46 23.05
CA ARG A 270 -26.53 7.54 22.51
C ARG A 270 -27.83 6.99 21.92
N TYR A 271 -27.77 5.84 21.25
CA TYR A 271 -28.93 5.19 20.68
C TYR A 271 -29.89 4.67 21.76
N LYS A 272 -29.36 4.00 22.80
CA LYS A 272 -30.14 3.56 23.98
C LYS A 272 -30.84 4.74 24.66
N ASN A 273 -30.08 5.81 24.95
CA ASN A 273 -30.61 7.04 25.56
C ASN A 273 -31.66 7.74 24.67
N ARG A 274 -31.58 7.59 23.34
CA ARG A 274 -32.60 8.11 22.42
C ARG A 274 -33.86 7.24 22.44
N LEU A 275 -33.71 5.92 22.44
CA LEU A 275 -34.84 4.97 22.53
C LEU A 275 -35.61 5.15 23.84
N GLU A 276 -34.92 5.23 24.97
CA GLU A 276 -35.56 5.49 26.27
C GLU A 276 -36.35 6.80 26.26
N ARG A 277 -35.81 7.88 25.68
CA ARG A 277 -36.53 9.15 25.53
C ARG A 277 -37.76 9.02 24.64
N ILE A 278 -37.69 8.23 23.57
CA ILE A 278 -38.82 7.97 22.67
C ILE A 278 -39.89 7.14 23.40
N GLU A 279 -39.49 6.11 24.14
CA GLU A 279 -40.41 5.29 24.94
C GLU A 279 -41.10 6.10 26.03
N ILE A 280 -40.37 6.96 26.74
CA ILE A 280 -40.95 7.89 27.71
C ILE A 280 -41.95 8.82 27.03
N ARG A 281 -41.60 9.41 25.88
CA ARG A 281 -42.52 10.27 25.12
C ARG A 281 -43.75 9.50 24.64
N TYR A 282 -43.58 8.26 24.18
CA TYR A 282 -44.66 7.40 23.74
C TYR A 282 -45.59 7.03 24.90
N LYS A 283 -45.03 6.66 26.06
CA LYS A 283 -45.80 6.38 27.28
C LYS A 283 -46.57 7.63 27.74
N ASN A 284 -45.92 8.77 27.80
CA ASN A 284 -46.54 10.05 28.16
C ASN A 284 -47.64 10.44 27.18
N LEU A 285 -47.45 10.22 25.87
CA LEU A 285 -48.45 10.49 24.84
C LEU A 285 -49.64 9.53 24.97
N LYS A 286 -49.40 8.24 25.19
CA LYS A 286 -50.44 7.22 25.42
C LYS A 286 -51.26 7.51 26.69
N GLU A 287 -50.62 7.99 27.75
CA GLU A 287 -51.26 8.30 29.02
C GLU A 287 -51.93 9.69 29.04
N SER A 288 -51.57 10.58 28.12
CA SER A 288 -52.19 11.89 27.93
C SER A 288 -53.68 11.79 27.60
N LYS A 289 -54.46 12.79 28.03
CA LYS A 289 -55.90 12.90 27.76
C LYS A 289 -56.23 12.77 26.27
N LEU A 290 -55.42 13.39 25.41
CA LEU A 290 -55.58 13.32 23.95
C LEU A 290 -55.22 11.93 23.39
N GLY A 291 -54.18 11.29 23.91
CA GLY A 291 -53.79 9.94 23.49
C GLY A 291 -54.80 8.88 23.90
N LYS A 292 -55.34 8.95 25.12
CA LYS A 292 -56.46 8.10 25.57
C LYS A 292 -57.71 8.28 24.70
N LEU A 293 -57.99 9.51 24.29
CA LEU A 293 -59.07 9.83 23.35
C LEU A 293 -58.83 9.22 21.97
N GLN A 294 -57.61 9.34 21.42
CA GLN A 294 -57.23 8.76 20.13
C GLN A 294 -57.32 7.23 20.13
N VAL A 295 -56.80 6.57 21.17
CA VAL A 295 -56.91 5.10 21.33
C VAL A 295 -58.38 4.69 21.47
N GLY A 296 -59.17 5.41 22.28
CA GLY A 296 -60.59 5.13 22.44
C GLY A 296 -61.44 5.37 21.18
N ILE A 297 -61.06 6.32 20.32
CA ILE A 297 -61.66 6.55 19.00
C ILE A 297 -61.29 5.39 18.07
N TRP A 298 -60.03 4.97 18.05
CA TRP A 298 -59.55 3.88 17.20
C TRP A 298 -60.18 2.52 17.56
N GLU A 299 -60.29 2.21 18.86
CA GLU A 299 -60.99 1.01 19.35
C GLU A 299 -62.48 1.03 19.00
N ARG A 300 -63.14 2.19 19.08
CA ARG A 300 -64.55 2.35 18.64
C ARG A 300 -64.71 2.13 17.14
N MET A 301 -63.78 2.63 16.31
CA MET A 301 -63.80 2.39 14.87
C MET A 301 -63.54 0.92 14.53
N LYS A 302 -62.65 0.24 15.28
CA LYS A 302 -62.35 -1.17 15.08
C LYS A 302 -63.53 -2.09 15.46
N ARG A 303 -64.27 -1.74 16.52
CA ARG A 303 -65.51 -2.45 16.92
C ARG A 303 -66.68 -2.25 15.94
N ARG A 304 -66.73 -1.14 15.21
CA ARG A 304 -67.74 -0.88 14.16
C ARG A 304 -67.46 -1.58 12.82
N ARG A 305 -66.26 -2.13 12.65
CA ARG A 305 -65.85 -2.89 11.45
C ARG A 305 -65.91 -4.41 11.62
N LYS A 306 -66.29 -4.90 12.80
CA LYS A 306 -66.69 -6.28 13.06
C LYS A 306 -68.21 -6.35 13.07
#